data_AF-A0A8C3I886-F1
#
_entry.id   AF-A0A8C3I886-F1
#
_cell.length_a   1.000
_cell.length_b   1.000
_cell.length_c   1.000
_cell.angle_alpha   90.00
_cell.angle_beta   90.00
_cell.angle_gamma   90.00
#
_symmetry.space_group_name_H-M   'P 1'
#
loop_
_entity.id
_entity.type
_entity.pdbx_description
1 polymer ?
#
loop_
_entity_poly.entity_id
_entity_poly.type
_entity_poly.pdbx_seq_one_letter_code
_entity_poly.pdbx_strand_id
1 'polypeptide(L)' 'MARTKQTARKSTGGKAPRKQLATKAARKSAPATGGVKKPHRHSENPTPLLSAGDWSR' A
#
# COMPACT_ATOMS: atom_id res chain seq x y z
N MET A 1 -7.86 23.08 -59.70
CA MET A 1 -7.38 23.18 -58.30
C MET A 1 -8.16 24.31 -57.63
N ALA A 2 -8.97 24.00 -56.60
CA ALA A 2 -9.94 24.95 -56.04
C ALA A 2 -9.42 25.62 -54.77
N ARG A 3 -9.60 26.94 -54.64
CA ARG A 3 -9.21 27.72 -53.47
C ARG A 3 -10.32 27.67 -52.42
N THR A 4 -10.01 27.19 -51.23
CA THR A 4 -10.91 27.23 -50.07
C THR A 4 -10.71 28.53 -49.28
N LYS A 5 -11.81 29.11 -48.77
CA LYS A 5 -11.78 30.32 -47.92
C LYS A 5 -11.73 29.87 -46.46
N GLN A 6 -10.78 30.40 -45.68
CA GLN A 6 -10.69 30.14 -44.25
C GLN A 6 -11.96 30.67 -43.56
N THR A 7 -12.63 29.83 -42.77
CA THR A 7 -13.74 30.24 -41.91
C THR A 7 -13.25 30.47 -40.48
N ALA A 8 -13.85 31.43 -39.79
CA ALA A 8 -13.61 31.64 -38.37
C ALA A 8 -14.16 30.44 -37.59
N ARG A 9 -13.34 29.84 -36.73
CA ARG A 9 -13.72 28.79 -35.79
C ARG A 9 -13.45 29.27 -34.37
N LYS A 10 -14.31 28.90 -33.42
CA LYS A 10 -14.10 29.20 -32.00
C LYS A 10 -12.91 28.39 -31.48
N SER A 11 -12.02 29.02 -30.71
CA SER A 11 -11.02 28.28 -29.93
C SER A 11 -11.67 27.76 -28.65
N THR A 12 -11.61 26.45 -28.42
CA THR A 12 -11.96 25.90 -27.11
C THR A 12 -10.86 26.33 -26.13
N GLY A 13 -11.25 27.14 -25.15
CA GLY A 13 -10.34 27.75 -24.18
C GLY A 13 -9.42 26.72 -23.55
N GLY A 14 -8.12 26.89 -23.77
CA GLY A 14 -7.08 26.15 -23.07
C GLY A 14 -7.23 26.36 -21.56
N LYS A 15 -7.00 25.30 -20.79
CA LYS A 15 -7.04 25.36 -19.33
C LYS A 15 -6.07 26.44 -18.86
N ALA A 16 -6.58 27.43 -18.14
CA ALA A 16 -5.76 28.52 -17.62
C ALA A 16 -4.61 27.96 -16.77
N PRO A 17 -3.41 28.56 -16.82
CA PRO A 17 -2.30 28.17 -15.93
C PRO A 17 -2.74 28.40 -14.48
N ARG A 18 -3.08 27.31 -13.78
CA ARG A 18 -3.46 27.37 -12.37
C ARG A 18 -2.18 27.63 -11.57
N LYS A 19 -2.09 28.79 -10.90
CA LYS A 19 -1.11 29.01 -9.84
C LYS A 19 -1.25 27.90 -8.79
N GLN A 20 -0.18 27.20 -8.50
CA GLN A 20 -0.12 26.24 -7.40
C GLN A 20 0.20 27.02 -6.13
N LEU A 21 -0.83 27.27 -5.30
CA LEU A 21 -0.60 27.75 -3.94
C LEU A 21 0.23 26.69 -3.21
N ALA A 22 1.28 27.11 -2.51
CA ALA A 22 2.11 26.19 -1.73
C ALA A 22 1.25 25.58 -0.62
N THR A 23 0.95 24.29 -0.74
CA THR A 23 0.28 23.53 0.31
C THR A 23 1.31 23.12 1.35
N LYS A 24 1.14 23.62 2.58
CA LYS A 24 1.97 23.19 3.72
C LYS A 24 1.55 21.79 4.13
N ALA A 25 2.37 20.80 3.82
CA ALA A 25 2.15 19.43 4.27
C ALA A 25 2.76 19.23 5.67
N ALA A 26 1.94 19.07 6.71
CA ALA A 26 2.38 18.45 7.95
C ALA A 26 2.35 16.93 7.73
N ARG A 27 3.52 16.30 7.62
CA ARG A 27 3.62 14.83 7.51
C ARG A 27 4.21 14.28 8.80
N LYS A 28 3.40 13.51 9.53
CA LYS A 28 3.87 12.37 10.29
C LYS A 28 3.03 11.18 9.85
N SER A 29 3.60 10.30 9.03
CA SER A 29 3.01 8.98 8.80
C SER A 29 3.45 8.08 9.95
N ALA A 30 2.52 7.68 10.81
CA ALA A 30 2.70 6.43 11.53
C ALA A 30 2.71 5.29 10.49
N PRO A 31 3.55 4.25 10.64
CA PRO A 31 3.40 3.06 9.82
C PRO A 31 2.00 2.50 10.06
N ALA A 32 1.24 2.26 9.00
CA ALA A 32 0.02 1.48 9.10
C ALA A 32 0.44 0.04 9.44
N THR A 33 0.47 -0.29 10.73
CA THR A 33 0.68 -1.65 11.21
C THR A 33 -0.54 -2.48 10.82
N GLY A 34 -0.54 -2.94 9.55
CA GLY A 34 -1.39 -4.03 9.09
C GLY A 34 -1.01 -5.30 9.84
N GLY A 35 -1.99 -5.93 10.47
CA GLY A 35 -1.83 -6.93 11.52
C GLY A 35 -0.76 -8.00 11.25
N VAL A 36 0.11 -8.19 12.25
CA VAL A 36 1.05 -9.32 12.28
C VAL A 36 0.23 -10.60 12.40
N LYS A 37 0.28 -11.44 11.37
CA LYS A 37 -0.28 -12.78 11.44
C LYS A 37 0.45 -13.55 12.54
N LYS A 38 -0.29 -14.05 13.55
CA LYS A 38 0.29 -14.92 14.59
C LYS A 38 1.01 -16.10 13.93
N PRO A 39 2.26 -16.42 14.31
CA PRO A 39 2.89 -17.66 13.90
C PRO A 39 2.01 -18.84 14.35
N HIS A 40 1.67 -19.74 13.43
CA HIS A 40 0.97 -20.97 13.76
C HIS A 40 1.95 -21.91 14.45
N ARG A 41 1.94 -21.90 15.79
CA ARG A 41 2.73 -22.84 16.61
C ARG A 41 2.20 -24.24 16.35
N HIS A 42 3.03 -25.09 15.77
CA HIS A 42 2.75 -26.52 15.78
C HIS A 42 3.15 -26.99 17.17
N SER A 43 2.22 -27.62 17.90
CA SER A 43 2.51 -28.19 19.21
C SER A 43 3.46 -29.37 19.01
N GLU A 44 4.75 -29.12 19.16
CA GLU A 44 5.77 -30.16 19.19
C GLU A 44 5.70 -30.85 20.55
N ASN A 45 4.80 -31.84 20.67
CA ASN A 45 4.99 -32.92 21.61
C ASN A 45 5.10 -34.24 20.83
N PRO A 46 6.25 -34.53 20.18
CA PRO A 46 6.68 -35.89 20.10
C PRO A 46 7.38 -36.16 21.43
N THR A 47 6.68 -36.74 22.41
CA THR A 47 7.38 -37.46 23.48
C THR A 47 7.85 -38.78 22.87
N PRO A 48 9.13 -38.97 22.47
CA PRO A 48 9.66 -40.31 22.44
C PRO A 48 9.81 -40.75 23.89
N LEU A 49 9.10 -41.82 24.21
CA LEU A 49 9.42 -42.78 25.26
C LEU A 49 10.95 -42.80 25.48
N LEU A 50 11.46 -42.14 26.52
CA LEU A 50 12.75 -42.36 27.20
C LEU A 50 13.10 -41.12 28.04
N SER A 51 12.53 -41.02 29.24
CA SER A 51 13.25 -40.53 30.43
C SER A 51 12.34 -40.61 31.64
N ALA A 52 12.67 -41.53 32.55
CA ALA A 52 12.55 -41.42 34.00
C ALA A 52 12.56 -42.83 34.56
N GLY A 53 13.77 -43.32 34.86
CA GLY A 53 13.90 -44.38 35.84
C GLY A 53 13.41 -43.81 37.16
N ASP A 54 12.20 -44.19 37.55
CA ASP A 54 11.72 -44.09 38.92
C ASP A 54 10.54 -45.07 39.07
N TRP A 55 10.89 -46.34 39.20
CA TRP A 55 9.97 -47.38 39.67
C TRP A 55 10.59 -48.00 40.92
N SER A 56 10.05 -47.59 42.06
CA SER A 56 10.13 -48.24 43.37
C SER A 56 11.51 -48.44 44.01
N ARG A 57 11.75 -47.61 45.03
CA ARG A 57 11.85 -48.15 46.40
C ARG A 57 10.45 -48.16 47.02
#